data_AF-A0A4Q4CYA8-F1
#
_entry.id   AF-A0A4Q4CYA8-F1
#
_cell.length_a   1.000
_cell.length_b   1.000
_cell.length_c   1.000
_cell.angle_alpha   90.00
_cell.angle_beta   90.00
_cell.angle_gamma   90.00
#
_symmetry.space_group_name_H-M   'P 1'
#
loop_
_entity.id
_entity.type
_entity.pdbx_description
1 polymer ?
#
loop_
_entity_poly.entity_id
_entity_poly.type
_entity_poly.pdbx_seq_one_letter_code
_entity_poly.pdbx_strand_id
1 'polypeptide(L)'
;QDYNAALQAHYANGAPLDWQSAFVSAYATAHPWEDFAETWAHYLHILDTLEMAGAFGLKVRPTLADSDTVGEAVAAQVLTAEVDFDPYDAASIETLIDAWLPLTYAMNSLNRCMGAADLYPFVLSEPAIAKLGFIHRLVRGDRRHGEAPG
;
A
#
# COMPACT_ATOMS: atom_id res chain seq x y z
N GLN A 1 10.97 23.12 -8.56
CA GLN A 1 12.16 23.49 -7.76
C GLN A 1 13.37 22.88 -8.42
N ASP A 2 14.59 23.35 -8.13
CA ASP A 2 15.78 22.62 -8.53
C ASP A 2 15.86 21.32 -7.72
N TYR A 3 16.07 20.19 -8.41
CA TYR A 3 16.04 18.86 -7.79
C TYR A 3 17.06 18.72 -6.66
N ASN A 4 18.30 19.14 -6.90
CA ASN A 4 19.37 19.01 -5.92
C ASN A 4 19.12 19.93 -4.71
N ALA A 5 18.64 21.15 -4.95
CA ALA A 5 18.30 22.06 -3.86
C ALA A 5 17.16 21.51 -2.97
N ALA A 6 16.17 20.85 -3.57
CA ALA A 6 15.05 20.25 -2.84
C ALA A 6 15.51 19.08 -1.95
N LEU A 7 16.39 18.21 -2.45
CA LEU A 7 16.97 17.12 -1.65
C LEU A 7 17.81 17.64 -0.48
N GLN A 8 18.65 18.66 -0.72
CA GLN A 8 19.44 19.27 0.36
C GLN A 8 18.55 19.88 1.45
N ALA A 9 17.46 20.53 1.06
CA ALA A 9 16.49 21.06 2.03
C ALA A 9 15.81 19.94 2.82
N HIS A 10 15.48 18.82 2.18
CA HIS A 10 14.90 17.66 2.86
C HIS A 10 15.87 17.02 3.85
N TYR A 11 17.14 16.85 3.50
CA TYR A 11 18.14 16.32 4.44
C TYR A 11 18.41 17.26 5.62
N ALA A 12 18.33 18.58 5.40
CA ALA A 12 18.55 19.56 6.45
C ALA A 12 17.35 19.67 7.42
N ASN A 13 16.12 19.56 6.92
CA ASN A 13 14.91 19.87 7.69
C ASN A 13 14.02 18.65 8.00
N GLY A 14 14.26 17.52 7.32
CA GLY A 14 13.39 16.34 7.38
C GLY A 14 12.09 16.51 6.60
N ALA A 15 11.22 15.50 6.72
CA ALA A 15 9.85 15.57 6.21
C ALA A 15 8.96 16.41 7.14
N PRO A 16 7.90 17.05 6.60
CA PRO A 16 6.82 17.61 7.41
C PRO A 16 6.21 16.55 8.34
N LEU A 17 5.80 16.92 9.55
CA LEU A 17 5.30 15.98 10.56
C LEU A 17 4.06 15.18 10.11
N ASP A 18 3.28 15.74 9.19
CA ASP A 18 2.03 15.22 8.66
C ASP A 18 2.19 14.55 7.28
N TRP A 19 3.41 14.19 6.89
CA TRP A 19 3.69 13.63 5.55
C TRP A 19 2.83 12.39 5.21
N GLN A 20 2.49 11.57 6.20
CA GLN A 20 1.67 10.36 6.03
C GLN A 20 0.27 10.68 5.49
N SER A 21 -0.21 11.91 5.67
CA SER A 21 -1.52 12.35 5.17
C SER A 21 -1.61 12.39 3.63
N ALA A 22 -0.46 12.38 2.93
CA ALA A 22 -0.43 12.45 1.47
C ALA A 22 0.65 11.59 0.78
N PHE A 23 1.67 11.12 1.50
CA PHE A 23 2.84 10.47 0.91
C PHE A 23 3.04 9.04 1.46
N VAL A 24 3.60 8.16 0.63
CA VAL A 24 3.90 6.77 0.99
C VAL A 24 5.18 6.63 1.82
N SER A 25 6.04 7.66 1.83
CA SER A 25 7.24 7.73 2.63
C SER A 25 7.58 9.18 2.97
N ALA A 26 8.39 9.38 4.02
CA ALA A 26 8.94 10.69 4.34
C ALA A 26 9.76 11.26 3.18
N TYR A 27 10.53 10.40 2.50
CA TYR A 27 11.42 10.81 1.40
C TYR A 27 10.67 11.25 0.15
N ALA A 28 9.46 10.73 -0.09
CA ALA A 28 8.56 11.19 -1.15
C ALA A 28 8.23 12.69 -1.06
N THR A 29 8.33 13.30 0.13
CA THR A 29 8.14 14.75 0.31
C THR A 29 9.27 15.60 -0.24
N ALA A 30 10.42 15.00 -0.56
CA ALA A 30 11.64 15.72 -0.92
C ALA A 30 11.53 16.39 -2.30
N HIS A 31 10.89 15.73 -3.26
CA HIS A 31 10.72 16.27 -4.62
C HIS A 31 9.58 15.53 -5.34
N PRO A 32 8.83 16.18 -6.27
CA PRO A 32 7.78 15.49 -7.03
C PRO A 32 8.23 14.23 -7.78
N TRP A 33 9.49 14.18 -8.24
CA TRP A 33 10.08 12.98 -8.84
C TRP A 33 10.32 11.86 -7.82
N GLU A 34 10.71 12.20 -6.59
CA GLU A 34 10.82 11.22 -5.51
C GLU A 34 9.44 10.72 -5.10
N ASP A 35 8.42 11.60 -5.05
CA ASP A 35 7.05 11.15 -4.79
C ASP A 35 6.59 10.11 -5.81
N PHE A 36 6.83 10.36 -7.09
CA PHE A 36 6.52 9.39 -8.14
C PHE A 36 7.31 8.10 -7.98
N ALA A 37 8.63 8.17 -7.77
CA ALA A 37 9.50 7.00 -7.64
C ALA A 37 9.15 6.15 -6.43
N GLU A 38 8.97 6.77 -5.26
CA GLU A 38 8.58 6.11 -4.01
C GLU A 38 7.17 5.50 -4.13
N THR A 39 6.22 6.20 -4.73
CA THR A 39 4.87 5.65 -4.99
C THR A 39 4.96 4.43 -5.91
N TRP A 40 5.82 4.45 -6.94
CA TRP A 40 6.02 3.30 -7.83
C TRP A 40 6.64 2.11 -7.12
N ALA A 41 7.73 2.34 -6.38
CA ALA A 41 8.36 1.29 -5.59
C ALA A 41 7.38 0.67 -4.60
N HIS A 42 6.57 1.50 -3.95
CA HIS A 42 5.55 1.07 -3.01
C HIS A 42 4.45 0.23 -3.69
N TYR A 43 4.01 0.63 -4.89
CA TYR A 43 3.07 -0.16 -5.69
C TYR A 43 3.62 -1.56 -6.00
N LEU A 44 4.89 -1.67 -6.38
CA LEU A 44 5.54 -2.97 -6.62
C LEU A 44 5.63 -3.80 -5.34
N HIS A 45 6.00 -3.20 -4.21
CA HIS A 45 6.03 -3.91 -2.93
C HIS A 45 4.68 -4.49 -2.54
N ILE A 46 3.57 -3.78 -2.78
CA ILE A 46 2.22 -4.29 -2.54
C ILE A 46 1.96 -5.51 -3.43
N LEU A 47 2.22 -5.41 -4.74
CA LEU A 47 2.02 -6.52 -5.68
C LEU A 47 2.82 -7.76 -5.29
N ASP A 48 4.13 -7.61 -5.12
CA ASP A 48 5.04 -8.72 -4.83
C ASP A 48 4.68 -9.41 -3.51
N THR A 49 4.29 -8.61 -2.51
CA THR A 49 3.90 -9.17 -1.20
C THR A 49 2.56 -9.90 -1.27
N LEU A 50 1.59 -9.37 -2.02
CA LEU A 50 0.31 -10.05 -2.24
C LEU A 50 0.50 -11.32 -3.08
N GLU A 51 1.36 -11.30 -4.10
CA GLU A 51 1.70 -12.47 -4.91
C GLU A 51 2.27 -13.57 -4.02
N MET A 52 3.24 -13.23 -3.17
CA MET A 52 3.83 -14.17 -2.23
C MET A 52 2.79 -14.68 -1.23
N ALA A 53 1.93 -13.81 -0.68
CA ALA A 53 0.86 -14.23 0.22
C ALA A 53 -0.09 -15.25 -0.43
N GLY A 54 -0.49 -15.00 -1.68
CA GLY A 54 -1.30 -15.93 -2.48
C GLY A 54 -0.57 -17.24 -2.76
N ALA A 55 0.72 -17.20 -3.12
CA ALA A 55 1.54 -18.39 -3.38
C ALA A 55 1.69 -19.29 -2.14
N PHE A 56 1.69 -18.70 -0.93
CA PHE A 56 1.66 -19.45 0.33
C PHE A 56 0.24 -19.84 0.79
N GLY A 57 -0.81 -19.49 0.04
CA GLY A 57 -2.20 -19.76 0.38
C GLY A 57 -2.67 -19.04 1.64
N LEU A 58 -2.08 -17.87 1.94
CA LEU A 58 -2.39 -17.12 3.15
C LEU A 58 -3.81 -16.55 3.06
N LYS A 59 -4.62 -16.87 4.07
CA LYS A 59 -5.96 -16.31 4.26
C LYS A 59 -5.99 -15.60 5.60
N VAL A 60 -6.33 -14.32 5.58
CA VAL A 60 -6.36 -13.49 6.79
C VAL A 60 -7.79 -13.06 7.07
N ARG A 61 -8.27 -13.43 8.27
CA ARG A 61 -9.56 -13.00 8.82
C ARG A 61 -9.29 -12.44 10.22
N PRO A 62 -8.82 -11.20 10.34
CA PRO A 62 -8.56 -10.61 11.65
C PRO A 62 -9.91 -10.43 12.36
N THR A 63 -10.05 -11.07 13.52
CA THR A 63 -11.16 -10.80 14.44
C THR A 63 -10.75 -9.62 15.30
N LEU A 64 -11.38 -8.46 15.13
CA LEU A 64 -11.21 -7.34 16.06
C LEU A 64 -11.91 -7.71 17.36
N ALA A 65 -11.17 -8.26 18.31
CA ALA A 65 -11.70 -8.77 19.58
C ALA A 65 -12.13 -7.66 20.56
N ASP A 66 -11.86 -6.39 20.26
CA ASP A 66 -12.29 -5.25 21.08
C ASP A 66 -12.96 -4.21 20.19
N SER A 67 -14.27 -4.34 20.03
CA SER A 67 -15.09 -3.32 19.36
C SER A 67 -16.31 -2.98 20.20
N ASP A 68 -16.10 -2.17 21.24
CA ASP A 68 -17.19 -1.42 21.87
C ASP A 68 -17.71 -0.27 20.98
N THR A 69 -17.08 -0.02 19.82
CA THR A 69 -17.36 1.18 18.99
C THR A 69 -17.74 0.91 17.52
N VAL A 70 -17.45 -0.25 16.95
CA VAL A 70 -17.77 -0.58 15.53
C VAL A 70 -18.28 -2.02 15.42
N GLY A 71 -19.55 -2.24 15.76
CA GLY A 71 -20.18 -3.57 15.91
C GLY A 71 -19.49 -4.72 15.17
N GLU A 72 -19.06 -5.74 15.93
CA GLU A 72 -18.26 -6.93 15.56
C GLU A 72 -18.38 -7.43 14.10
N ALA A 73 -19.60 -7.42 13.54
CA ALA A 73 -19.88 -7.84 12.18
C ALA A 73 -19.33 -6.91 11.08
N VAL A 74 -19.28 -5.59 11.33
CA VAL A 74 -18.76 -4.59 10.39
C VAL A 74 -17.23 -4.62 10.37
N ALA A 75 -16.61 -4.70 11.54
CA ALA A 75 -15.17 -4.86 11.74
C ALA A 75 -14.61 -6.12 11.06
N ALA A 76 -15.27 -7.27 11.22
CA ALA A 76 -14.84 -8.53 10.62
C ALA A 76 -15.05 -8.61 9.09
N GLN A 77 -16.08 -7.93 8.56
CA GLN A 77 -16.33 -7.87 7.11
C GLN A 77 -15.38 -6.90 6.39
N VAL A 78 -14.95 -5.82 7.05
CA VAL A 78 -14.09 -4.79 6.44
C VAL A 78 -12.62 -5.23 6.33
N LEU A 79 -12.20 -6.27 7.07
CA LEU A 79 -10.80 -6.70 7.09
C LEU A 79 -10.58 -8.17 6.72
N THR A 80 -11.55 -8.84 6.10
CA THR A 80 -11.29 -10.20 5.58
C THR A 80 -10.63 -10.12 4.22
N ALA A 81 -9.40 -10.63 4.10
CA ALA A 81 -8.72 -10.81 2.82
C ALA A 81 -8.45 -12.30 2.55
N GLU A 82 -9.01 -12.80 1.45
CA GLU A 82 -8.51 -13.99 0.78
C GLU A 82 -7.71 -13.53 -0.43
N VAL A 83 -6.38 -13.71 -0.39
CA VAL A 83 -5.50 -13.41 -1.52
C VAL A 83 -5.54 -14.60 -2.49
N ASP A 84 -6.71 -14.84 -3.07
CA ASP A 84 -6.98 -15.95 -4.02
C ASP A 84 -7.16 -15.43 -5.45
N PHE A 85 -6.43 -14.36 -5.78
CA PHE A 85 -6.43 -13.72 -7.07
C PHE A 85 -4.99 -13.37 -7.48
N ASP A 86 -4.75 -13.27 -8.78
CA ASP A 86 -3.47 -12.76 -9.29
C ASP A 86 -3.45 -11.22 -9.12
N PRO A 87 -2.56 -10.66 -8.27
CA PRO A 87 -2.50 -9.23 -8.04
C PRO A 87 -2.10 -8.43 -9.29
N TYR A 88 -1.41 -9.01 -10.27
CA TYR A 88 -1.09 -8.34 -11.53
C TYR A 88 -2.31 -8.15 -12.44
N ASP A 89 -3.33 -8.99 -12.26
CA ASP A 89 -4.60 -8.93 -13.00
C ASP A 89 -5.71 -8.16 -12.27
N ALA A 90 -5.42 -7.63 -11.09
CA ALA A 90 -6.39 -6.87 -10.28
C ALA A 90 -7.09 -5.78 -11.09
N ALA A 91 -8.43 -5.71 -10.94
CA ALA A 91 -9.26 -4.83 -11.74
C ALA A 91 -9.09 -3.35 -11.39
N SER A 92 -8.72 -3.05 -10.16
CA SER A 92 -8.49 -1.70 -9.68
C SER A 92 -7.53 -1.69 -8.48
N ILE A 93 -7.09 -0.50 -8.09
CA ILE A 93 -6.20 -0.36 -6.93
C ILE A 93 -6.93 -0.72 -5.64
N GLU A 94 -8.23 -0.47 -5.57
CA GLU A 94 -9.08 -0.78 -4.42
C GLU A 94 -9.04 -2.28 -4.12
N THR A 95 -9.09 -3.15 -5.14
CA THR A 95 -8.93 -4.61 -4.96
C THR A 95 -7.60 -4.97 -4.28
N LEU A 96 -6.51 -4.28 -4.65
CA LEU A 96 -5.20 -4.50 -4.03
C LEU A 96 -5.17 -3.98 -2.60
N ILE A 97 -5.75 -2.80 -2.34
CA ILE A 97 -5.79 -2.18 -1.01
C ILE A 97 -6.65 -3.00 -0.04
N ASP A 98 -7.79 -3.51 -0.49
CA ASP A 98 -8.69 -4.37 0.30
C ASP A 98 -7.99 -5.66 0.74
N ALA A 99 -7.09 -6.20 -0.09
CA ALA A 99 -6.25 -7.34 0.27
C ALA A 99 -5.03 -6.95 1.14
N TRP A 100 -4.45 -5.78 0.88
CA TRP A 100 -3.24 -5.29 1.54
C TRP A 100 -3.46 -4.90 3.01
N LEU A 101 -4.58 -4.24 3.33
CA LEU A 101 -4.83 -3.74 4.68
C LEU A 101 -4.92 -4.87 5.73
N PRO A 102 -5.69 -5.96 5.51
CA PRO A 102 -5.71 -7.08 6.44
C PRO A 102 -4.36 -7.78 6.59
N LEU A 103 -3.63 -7.91 5.48
CA LEU A 103 -2.33 -8.56 5.45
C LEU A 103 -1.31 -7.80 6.30
N THR A 104 -1.22 -6.48 6.11
CA THR A 104 -0.31 -5.65 6.90
C THR A 104 -0.69 -5.61 8.38
N TYR A 105 -1.99 -5.62 8.70
CA TYR A 105 -2.45 -5.75 10.09
C TYR A 105 -1.97 -7.06 10.73
N ALA A 106 -2.16 -8.20 10.05
CA ALA A 106 -1.69 -9.49 10.56
C ALA A 106 -0.17 -9.54 10.71
N MET A 107 0.57 -9.04 9.71
CA MET A 107 2.03 -9.00 9.73
C MET A 107 2.56 -8.15 10.89
N ASN A 108 2.00 -6.96 11.11
CA ASN A 108 2.37 -6.11 12.26
C ASN A 108 2.03 -6.79 13.59
N SER A 109 0.89 -7.47 13.68
CA SER A 109 0.50 -8.20 14.89
C SER A 109 1.48 -9.32 15.21
N LEU A 110 1.88 -10.10 14.21
CA LEU A 110 2.91 -11.14 14.35
C LEU A 110 4.27 -10.55 14.78
N ASN A 111 4.67 -9.42 14.18
CA ASN A 111 5.90 -8.73 14.57
C ASN A 111 5.90 -8.30 16.03
N ARG A 112 4.82 -7.66 16.49
CA ARG A 112 4.67 -7.26 17.90
C ARG A 112 4.75 -8.45 18.84
N CYS A 113 4.15 -9.58 18.50
CA CYS A 113 4.25 -10.82 19.29
C CYS A 113 5.69 -11.33 19.41
N MET A 114 6.53 -11.09 18.40
CA MET A 114 7.95 -11.43 18.41
C MET A 114 8.85 -10.35 19.03
N GLY A 115 8.28 -9.25 19.54
CA GLY A 115 9.04 -8.10 20.05
C GLY A 115 9.73 -7.28 18.96
N ALA A 116 9.37 -7.48 17.69
CA ALA A 116 9.85 -6.69 16.57
C ALA A 116 8.97 -5.45 16.36
N ALA A 117 9.53 -4.42 15.72
CA ALA A 117 8.77 -3.25 15.30
C ALA A 117 7.77 -3.61 14.17
N ASP A 118 6.71 -2.81 14.06
CA ASP A 118 5.79 -2.90 12.93
C ASP A 118 6.55 -2.75 11.60
N LEU A 119 6.33 -3.69 10.69
CA LEU A 119 6.86 -3.58 9.31
C LEU A 119 6.16 -2.46 8.54
N TYR A 120 4.90 -2.19 8.89
CA TYR A 120 4.06 -1.22 8.22
C TYR A 120 3.29 -0.34 9.22
N PRO A 121 3.95 0.63 9.89
CA PRO A 121 3.39 1.34 11.05
C PRO A 121 2.38 2.46 10.71
N PHE A 122 1.98 2.62 9.44
CA PHE A 122 1.06 3.67 9.00
C PHE A 122 -0.04 3.13 8.10
N VAL A 123 -1.14 3.87 7.99
CA VAL A 123 -2.23 3.58 7.05
C VAL A 123 -2.03 4.42 5.80
N LEU A 124 -2.24 3.83 4.62
CA LEU A 124 -2.22 4.58 3.37
C LEU A 124 -3.36 5.60 3.36
N SER A 125 -3.02 6.88 3.21
CA SER A 125 -3.98 7.96 3.10
C SER A 125 -4.68 7.95 1.74
N GLU A 126 -5.89 8.52 1.66
CA GLU A 126 -6.62 8.64 0.39
C GLU A 126 -5.79 9.26 -0.75
N PRO A 127 -5.00 10.35 -0.53
CA PRO A 127 -4.16 10.90 -1.58
C PRO A 127 -3.04 9.95 -2.03
N ALA A 128 -2.46 9.18 -1.09
CA ALA A 128 -1.46 8.17 -1.43
C ALA A 128 -2.08 7.03 -2.26
N ILE A 129 -3.27 6.55 -1.88
CA ILE A 129 -4.03 5.55 -2.63
C ILE A 129 -4.37 6.05 -4.03
N ALA A 130 -4.77 7.32 -4.17
CA ALA A 130 -5.05 7.91 -5.48
C ALA A 130 -3.81 7.90 -6.41
N LYS A 131 -2.62 8.16 -5.87
CA LYS A 131 -1.35 8.09 -6.61
C LYS A 131 -1.00 6.64 -6.99
N LEU A 132 -1.16 5.69 -6.07
CA LEU A 132 -1.02 4.26 -6.37
C LEU A 132 -1.99 3.83 -7.48
N GLY A 133 -3.24 4.32 -7.44
CA GLY A 133 -4.25 4.07 -8.47
C GLY A 133 -3.90 4.66 -9.83
N PHE A 134 -3.22 5.80 -9.87
CA PHE A 134 -2.67 6.34 -11.11
C PHE A 134 -1.62 5.40 -11.72
N ILE A 135 -0.67 4.92 -10.93
CA ILE A 135 0.36 3.98 -11.39
C ILE A 135 -0.27 2.66 -11.86
N HIS A 136 -1.21 2.11 -11.10
CA HIS A 136 -1.93 0.90 -11.47
C HIS A 136 -2.63 1.04 -12.83
N ARG A 137 -3.32 2.17 -13.08
CA ARG A 137 -3.94 2.46 -14.38
C ARG A 137 -2.91 2.60 -15.50
N LEU A 138 -1.75 3.20 -15.24
CA LEU A 138 -0.69 3.33 -16.24
C LEU A 138 -0.17 1.95 -16.69
N VAL A 139 0.14 1.08 -15.73
CA VAL A 139 0.63 -0.29 -15.99
C VAL A 139 -0.43 -1.12 -16.74
N ARG A 140 -1.72 -0.95 -16.43
CA ARG A 140 -2.80 -1.68 -17.13
C ARG A 140 -3.19 -1.06 -18.47
N GLY A 141 -3.04 0.24 -18.63
CA GLY A 141 -3.26 0.94 -19.89
C GLY A 141 -2.32 0.44 -21.00
N ASP A 142 -1.09 0.09 -20.62
CA ASP A 142 -0.09 -0.49 -21.54
C ASP A 142 -0.48 -1.92 -21.99
N ARG A 143 -1.08 -2.72 -21.09
CA ARG A 143 -1.54 -4.09 -21.41
C ARG A 143 -2.65 -4.15 -22.47
N ARG A 144 -3.48 -3.10 -22.62
CA ARG A 144 -4.56 -3.07 -23.64
C ARG A 144 -4.06 -2.78 -25.06
N HIS A 145 -2.80 -2.40 -25.24
CA HIS A 145 -2.20 -2.15 -26.57
C HIS A 145 -1.43 -3.36 -27.14
N GLY A 146 -1.40 -4.50 -26.44
CA GLY A 146 -0.67 -5.72 -26.86
C GLY A 146 -1.48 -6.75 -27.67
N GLU A 147 -2.81 -6.66 -27.72
CA GLU A 147 -3.65 -7.53 -28.56
C GLU A 147 -4.11 -6.75 -29.80
N ALA A 148 -3.34 -6.87 -30.89
CA ALA A 148 -3.85 -6.53 -32.21
C ALA A 148 -4.85 -7.63 -32.66
N PRO A 149 -6.02 -7.25 -33.20
CA PRO A 149 -6.97 -8.23 -33.73
C PRO A 149 -6.39 -8.85 -35.01
N GLY A 150 -6.25 -10.17 -35.02
CA GLY A 150 -5.99 -11.00 -36.20
C GLY A 150 -7.27 -11.39 -36.92
#